data_AF-B7P750-F1
#
_entry.id   AF-B7P750-F1
#
_cell.length_a   1.000
_cell.length_b   1.000
_cell.length_c   1.000
_cell.angle_alpha   90.00
_cell.angle_beta   90.00
_cell.angle_gamma   90.00
#
_symmetry.space_group_name_H-M   'P 1'
#
loop_
_entity.id
_entity.type
_entity.pdbx_description
1 polymer ?
#
loop_
_entity_poly.entity_id
_entity_poly.type
_entity_poly.pdbx_seq_one_letter_code
_entity_poly.pdbx_strand_id
1 'polypeptide(L)'
;MLIPAAYVRRLENLHALTSFPNNQQALRIELKTKGAKETTVLLYHKFLVGSKEEHYKLTIDEYEGPERHNALSYHNGEKFTTKKSMIEAPDRDECSGGTLSGGWWFKRCNKANLNGRNFKHPSSIRGLGITWHINGKDDSYNYIYESVEMKIRNNDFGFCTGAFKYKQN
;
A
#
# COMPACT_ATOMS: atom_id res chain seq x y z
N MET A 1 5.29 8.21 -18.24
CA MET A 1 5.50 9.05 -17.04
C MET A 1 6.82 8.64 -16.41
N LEU A 2 7.76 9.56 -16.20
CA LEU A 2 9.08 9.25 -15.64
C LEU A 2 9.01 9.22 -14.11
N ILE A 3 9.56 8.19 -13.48
CA ILE A 3 9.69 8.10 -12.02
C ILE A 3 10.83 9.04 -11.58
N PRO A 4 10.60 9.98 -10.63
CA PRO A 4 11.64 10.88 -10.15
C PRO A 4 12.81 10.13 -9.49
N ALA A 5 14.04 10.63 -9.64
CA ALA A 5 15.25 10.00 -9.10
C ALA A 5 15.19 9.71 -7.59
N ALA A 6 14.50 10.55 -6.81
CA ALA A 6 14.30 10.35 -5.37
C ALA A 6 13.52 9.06 -5.03
N TYR A 7 12.64 8.60 -5.93
CA TYR A 7 11.93 7.32 -5.79
C TYR A 7 12.77 6.15 -6.30
N VAL A 8 13.54 6.34 -7.38
CA VAL A 8 14.31 5.28 -8.05
C VAL A 8 15.19 4.52 -7.06
N ARG A 9 16.04 5.21 -6.29
CA ARG A 9 16.95 4.55 -5.32
C ARG A 9 16.20 3.72 -4.28
N ARG A 10 15.03 4.21 -3.80
CA ARG A 10 14.21 3.49 -2.82
C ARG A 10 13.57 2.25 -3.44
N LEU A 11 13.10 2.35 -4.67
CA LEU A 11 12.48 1.25 -5.41
C LEU A 11 13.50 0.20 -5.83
N GLU A 12 14.73 0.57 -6.17
CA GLU A 12 15.83 -0.36 -6.42
C GLU A 12 16.17 -1.18 -5.16
N ASN A 13 16.27 -0.52 -4.01
CA ASN A 13 16.45 -1.22 -2.73
C ASN A 13 15.28 -2.15 -2.42
N LEU A 14 14.04 -1.68 -2.65
CA LEU A 14 12.84 -2.47 -2.39
C LEU A 14 12.76 -3.69 -3.32
N HIS A 15 13.10 -3.53 -4.60
CA HIS A 15 13.26 -4.62 -5.54
C HIS A 15 14.29 -5.63 -5.02
N ALA A 16 15.52 -5.19 -4.73
CA ALA A 16 16.60 -6.07 -4.27
C ALA A 16 16.23 -6.86 -3.00
N LEU A 17 15.53 -6.22 -2.05
CA LEU A 17 15.07 -6.89 -0.82
C LEU A 17 13.93 -7.88 -1.07
N THR A 18 13.09 -7.64 -2.08
CA THR A 18 11.91 -8.46 -2.37
C THR A 18 12.11 -9.54 -3.42
N SER A 19 13.14 -9.40 -4.26
CA SER A 19 13.52 -10.36 -5.30
C SER A 19 14.68 -11.27 -4.89
N PHE A 20 15.08 -11.25 -3.62
CA PHE A 20 16.21 -12.05 -3.15
C PHE A 20 15.93 -13.54 -3.37
N PRO A 21 16.79 -14.27 -4.10
CA PRO A 21 16.55 -15.66 -4.43
C PRO A 21 16.46 -16.50 -3.16
N ASN A 22 15.53 -17.47 -3.18
CA ASN A 22 15.28 -18.52 -2.19
C ASN A 22 14.26 -18.22 -1.07
N ASN A 23 13.78 -16.99 -0.86
CA ASN A 23 12.74 -16.72 0.14
C ASN A 23 11.68 -15.72 -0.34
N GLN A 24 10.41 -16.16 -0.39
CA GLN A 24 9.27 -15.26 -0.58
C GLN A 24 9.27 -14.20 0.52
N GLN A 25 9.16 -12.91 0.16
CA GLN A 25 8.99 -11.85 1.13
C GLN A 25 7.52 -11.64 1.45
N ALA A 26 7.26 -11.34 2.72
CA ALA A 26 5.97 -10.90 3.22
C ALA A 26 6.01 -9.40 3.56
N LEU A 27 4.86 -8.75 3.42
CA LEU A 27 4.63 -7.35 3.78
C LEU A 27 3.68 -7.28 4.96
N ARG A 28 4.07 -6.53 5.99
CA ARG A 28 3.21 -6.11 7.10
C ARG A 28 2.93 -4.63 7.00
N ILE A 29 1.65 -4.28 7.01
CA ILE A 29 1.18 -2.91 7.05
C ILE A 29 0.50 -2.67 8.40
N GLU A 30 0.89 -1.59 9.05
CA GLU A 30 0.29 -1.12 10.30
C GLU A 30 -0.37 0.23 10.05
N LEU A 31 -1.67 0.31 10.33
CA LEU A 31 -2.48 1.51 10.12
C LEU A 31 -3.10 1.94 11.45
N LYS A 32 -2.77 3.15 11.92
CA LYS A 32 -3.41 3.74 13.09
C LYS A 32 -4.17 4.99 12.68
N THR A 33 -5.50 4.91 12.64
CA THR A 33 -6.34 6.09 12.37
C THR A 33 -6.37 7.00 13.60
N LYS A 34 -6.50 8.31 13.38
CA LYS A 34 -6.57 9.32 14.44
C LYS A 34 -7.71 8.99 15.42
N GLY A 35 -7.37 8.83 16.69
CA GLY A 35 -8.33 8.50 17.75
C GLY A 35 -8.69 7.01 17.88
N ALA A 36 -8.14 6.14 17.03
CA ALA A 36 -8.25 4.70 17.25
C ALA A 36 -7.38 4.26 18.43
N LYS A 37 -7.94 3.37 19.25
CA LYS A 37 -7.21 2.72 20.35
C LYS A 37 -6.20 1.71 19.83
N GLU A 38 -6.62 0.91 18.84
CA GLU A 38 -5.86 -0.20 18.29
C GLU A 38 -5.30 0.12 16.91
N THR A 39 -4.15 -0.48 16.60
CA THR A 39 -3.54 -0.46 15.26
C THR A 39 -4.13 -1.58 14.42
N THR A 40 -4.60 -1.26 13.22
CA THR A 40 -5.02 -2.27 12.24
C THR A 40 -3.77 -2.86 11.59
N VAL A 41 -3.61 -4.18 11.69
CA VAL A 41 -2.48 -4.93 11.10
C VAL A 41 -2.98 -5.71 9.89
N LEU A 42 -2.23 -5.64 8.80
CA LEU A 42 -2.55 -6.28 7.52
C LEU A 42 -1.30 -6.98 7.00
N LEU A 43 -1.42 -8.25 6.66
CA LEU A 43 -0.32 -9.07 6.17
C LEU A 43 -0.59 -9.50 4.74
N TYR A 44 0.48 -9.52 3.94
CA TYR A 44 0.49 -10.12 2.61
C TYR A 44 1.70 -11.05 2.57
N HIS A 45 1.46 -12.36 2.54
CA HIS A 45 2.54 -13.34 2.61
C HIS A 45 3.37 -13.43 1.33
N LYS A 46 2.89 -12.83 0.25
CA LYS A 46 3.63 -12.63 -1.00
C LYS A 46 3.69 -11.15 -1.32
N PHE A 47 4.91 -10.60 -1.35
CA PHE A 47 5.18 -9.22 -1.72
C PHE A 47 6.47 -9.13 -2.53
N LEU A 48 6.36 -8.73 -3.79
CA LEU A 48 7.46 -8.58 -4.73
C LEU A 48 7.32 -7.27 -5.49
N VAL A 49 8.43 -6.56 -5.63
CA VAL A 49 8.56 -5.38 -6.49
C VAL A 49 9.48 -5.75 -7.65
N GLY A 50 8.98 -5.60 -8.88
CA GLY A 50 9.73 -5.90 -10.09
C GLY A 50 10.95 -5.01 -10.28
N SER A 51 11.78 -5.34 -11.27
CA SER A 51 12.97 -4.54 -11.58
C SER A 51 12.61 -3.18 -12.20
N LYS A 52 13.63 -2.37 -12.49
CA LYS A 52 13.45 -1.09 -13.20
C LYS A 52 12.87 -1.30 -14.60
N GLU A 53 13.28 -2.36 -15.29
CA GLU A 53 12.80 -2.76 -16.62
C GLU A 53 11.32 -3.17 -16.58
N GLU A 54 10.89 -3.77 -15.47
CA GLU A 54 9.47 -4.05 -15.22
C GLU A 54 8.69 -2.84 -14.66
N HIS A 55 9.33 -1.67 -14.59
CA HIS A 55 8.77 -0.45 -13.99
C HIS A 55 8.30 -0.65 -12.53
N TYR A 56 9.05 -1.42 -11.75
CA TYR A 56 8.78 -1.70 -10.35
C TYR A 56 7.36 -2.22 -10.10
N LYS A 57 6.87 -3.07 -11.01
CA LYS A 57 5.55 -3.70 -10.95
C LYS A 57 5.31 -4.39 -9.60
N LEU A 58 4.14 -4.16 -8.99
CA LEU A 58 3.74 -4.83 -7.77
C LEU A 58 3.25 -6.24 -8.07
N THR A 59 3.75 -7.22 -7.34
CA THR A 59 3.13 -8.54 -7.19
C THR A 59 2.82 -8.75 -5.72
N ILE A 60 1.54 -8.88 -5.38
CA ILE A 60 1.08 -9.03 -4.01
C ILE A 60 -0.05 -10.04 -3.92
N ASP A 61 0.00 -10.91 -2.91
CA ASP A 61 -1.00 -11.98 -2.72
C ASP A 61 -0.97 -12.51 -1.28
N GLU A 62 -1.78 -13.54 -1.02
CA GLU A 62 -1.83 -14.27 0.25
C GLU A 62 -2.13 -13.32 1.42
N TYR A 63 -3.23 -12.58 1.30
CA TYR A 63 -3.64 -11.61 2.31
C TYR A 63 -4.15 -12.30 3.58
N GLU A 64 -3.65 -11.85 4.73
CA GLU A 64 -4.14 -12.19 6.06
C GLU A 64 -4.47 -10.90 6.83
N GLY A 65 -5.71 -10.78 7.29
CA GLY A 65 -6.20 -9.62 8.04
C GLY A 65 -7.72 -9.51 8.00
N PRO A 66 -8.29 -8.40 8.50
CA PRO A 66 -9.73 -8.17 8.45
C PRO A 66 -10.25 -8.18 7.00
N GLU A 67 -11.30 -8.98 6.72
CA GLU A 67 -11.80 -9.27 5.37
C GLU A 67 -12.02 -8.02 4.50
N ARG A 68 -12.62 -6.98 5.07
CA ARG A 68 -12.95 -5.74 4.34
C ARG A 68 -11.77 -4.79 4.11
N HIS A 69 -10.60 -5.09 4.68
CA HIS A 69 -9.44 -4.19 4.66
C HIS A 69 -8.39 -4.57 3.61
N ASN A 70 -8.68 -5.52 2.71
CA ASN A 70 -7.76 -5.90 1.64
C ASN A 70 -7.73 -4.89 0.47
N ALA A 71 -7.26 -3.67 0.71
CA ALA A 71 -7.26 -2.62 -0.30
C ALA A 71 -6.06 -2.70 -1.27
N LEU A 72 -4.92 -3.23 -0.83
CA LEU A 72 -3.69 -3.25 -1.65
C LEU A 72 -3.72 -4.34 -2.72
N SER A 73 -4.40 -5.48 -2.49
CA SER A 73 -4.56 -6.50 -3.54
C SER A 73 -5.23 -5.98 -4.81
N TYR A 74 -6.04 -4.91 -4.73
CA TYR A 74 -6.64 -4.28 -5.92
C TYR A 74 -5.58 -3.77 -6.91
N HIS A 75 -4.43 -3.32 -6.40
CA HIS A 75 -3.31 -2.78 -7.16
C HIS A 75 -2.29 -3.84 -7.60
N ASN A 76 -2.56 -5.13 -7.34
CA ASN A 76 -1.71 -6.21 -7.80
C ASN A 76 -1.55 -6.16 -9.34
N GLY A 77 -0.31 -6.33 -9.81
CA GLY A 77 0.07 -6.28 -11.22
C GLY A 77 0.32 -4.88 -11.78
N GLU A 78 0.05 -3.81 -11.03
CA GLU A 78 0.25 -2.45 -11.51
C GLU A 78 1.71 -2.01 -11.46
N LYS A 79 2.09 -1.15 -12.40
CA LYS A 79 3.42 -0.51 -12.45
C LYS A 79 3.47 0.68 -11.50
N PHE A 80 4.64 0.96 -10.93
CA PHE A 80 4.80 2.13 -10.08
C PHE A 80 4.71 3.41 -10.93
N THR A 81 3.90 4.37 -10.50
CA THR A 81 3.78 5.69 -11.14
C THR A 81 3.74 6.80 -10.10
N THR A 82 3.98 8.05 -10.51
CA THR A 82 4.00 9.20 -9.60
C THR A 82 3.03 10.28 -10.03
N LYS A 83 2.18 10.76 -9.13
CA LYS A 83 1.19 11.81 -9.39
C LYS A 83 1.57 13.09 -8.66
N LYS A 84 1.50 14.22 -9.36
CA LYS A 84 1.93 15.56 -8.89
C LYS A 84 0.77 16.41 -8.38
N SER A 85 -0.42 15.82 -8.26
CA SER A 85 -1.64 16.51 -7.85
C SER A 85 -2.13 17.56 -8.84
N MET A 86 -1.99 17.30 -10.14
CA MET A 86 -2.58 18.13 -11.18
C MET A 86 -4.08 17.83 -11.33
N ILE A 87 -4.85 18.82 -11.79
CA ILE A 87 -6.30 18.69 -12.01
C ILE A 87 -6.58 17.84 -13.25
N GLU A 88 -5.66 17.82 -14.20
CA GLU A 88 -5.78 17.09 -15.47
C GLU A 88 -5.25 15.66 -15.38
N ALA A 89 -5.64 14.82 -16.35
CA ALA A 89 -5.06 13.50 -16.52
C ALA A 89 -3.52 13.59 -16.72
N PRO A 90 -2.75 12.58 -16.29
CA PRO A 90 -3.18 11.30 -15.72
C PRO A 90 -3.28 11.32 -14.18
N ASP A 91 -3.38 12.50 -13.55
CA ASP A 91 -3.28 12.65 -12.10
C ASP A 91 -4.61 12.50 -11.35
N ARG A 92 -5.65 12.01 -12.03
CA ARG A 92 -6.99 11.80 -11.45
C ARG A 92 -7.24 10.34 -11.07
N ASP A 93 -7.99 10.16 -10.00
CA ASP A 93 -8.68 8.92 -9.68
C ASP A 93 -9.92 8.80 -10.58
N GLU A 94 -9.98 7.82 -11.48
CA GLU A 94 -11.10 7.73 -12.42
C GLU A 94 -12.43 7.39 -11.71
N CYS A 95 -12.37 6.86 -10.49
CA CYS A 95 -13.56 6.41 -9.77
C CYS A 95 -14.18 7.49 -8.87
N SER A 96 -13.42 8.53 -8.51
CA SER A 96 -13.95 9.67 -7.72
C SER A 96 -13.82 11.01 -8.44
N GLY A 97 -13.03 11.09 -9.51
CA GLY A 97 -12.65 12.34 -10.16
C GLY A 97 -11.68 13.20 -9.33
N GLY A 98 -11.32 12.77 -8.13
CA GLY A 98 -10.34 13.46 -7.28
C GLY A 98 -8.93 13.35 -7.83
N THR A 99 -8.03 14.14 -7.25
CA THR A 99 -6.64 14.24 -7.69
C THR A 99 -5.72 13.42 -6.78
N LEU A 100 -4.77 12.70 -7.38
CA LEU A 100 -3.82 11.81 -6.70
C LEU A 100 -2.50 12.51 -6.38
N SER A 101 -1.79 11.99 -5.38
CA SER A 101 -0.46 12.49 -5.01
C SER A 101 0.51 11.37 -4.66
N GLY A 102 1.80 11.66 -4.80
CA GLY A 102 2.87 10.76 -4.41
C GLY A 102 3.13 9.66 -5.43
N GLY A 103 3.98 8.71 -5.05
CA GLY A 103 4.31 7.54 -5.86
C GLY A 103 3.61 6.29 -5.33
N TRP A 104 2.88 5.59 -6.19
CA TRP A 104 2.16 4.37 -5.84
C TRP A 104 1.94 3.48 -7.07
N TRP A 105 1.50 2.26 -6.82
CA TRP A 105 1.02 1.33 -7.86
C TRP A 105 -0.41 1.68 -8.23
N PHE A 106 -0.64 2.87 -8.80
CA PHE A 106 -1.98 3.36 -9.10
C PHE A 106 -2.66 2.54 -10.21
N LYS A 107 -3.95 2.24 -10.00
CA LYS A 107 -4.87 1.63 -10.96
C LYS A 107 -6.00 2.61 -11.33
N ARG A 108 -6.97 2.15 -12.12
CA ARG A 108 -8.22 2.86 -12.47
C ARG A 108 -8.87 3.60 -11.28
N CYS A 109 -9.01 2.91 -10.14
CA CYS A 109 -9.48 3.53 -8.91
C CYS A 109 -8.32 3.63 -7.93
N ASN A 110 -8.27 4.68 -7.10
CA ASN A 110 -7.39 4.67 -5.94
C ASN A 110 -8.08 3.98 -4.75
N LYS A 111 -7.69 2.74 -4.43
CA LYS A 111 -8.18 2.04 -3.22
C LYS A 111 -7.22 2.10 -2.03
N ALA A 112 -5.95 2.36 -2.29
CA ALA A 112 -4.91 2.41 -1.29
C ALA A 112 -3.81 3.31 -1.82
N ASN A 113 -3.30 4.21 -0.98
CA ASN A 113 -2.14 5.04 -1.29
C ASN A 113 -1.55 5.51 0.03
N LEU A 114 -0.52 4.82 0.55
CA LEU A 114 0.12 5.21 1.81
C LEU A 114 1.15 6.34 1.62
N ASN A 115 1.50 6.66 0.36
CA ASN A 115 2.40 7.75 -0.01
C ASN A 115 1.65 9.03 -0.41
N GLY A 116 0.33 9.09 -0.16
CA GLY A 116 -0.47 10.31 -0.35
C GLY A 116 -0.11 11.40 0.66
N ARG A 117 -0.66 12.61 0.49
CA ARG A 117 -0.41 13.72 1.41
C ARG A 117 -0.90 13.38 2.83
N ASN A 118 -0.07 13.67 3.83
CA ASN A 118 -0.45 13.51 5.23
C ASN A 118 -1.26 14.73 5.69
N PHE A 119 -2.57 14.59 5.81
CA PHE A 119 -3.45 15.65 6.30
C PHE A 119 -3.77 15.48 7.79
N LYS A 120 -3.99 16.61 8.49
CA LYS A 120 -4.44 16.62 9.89
C LYS A 120 -5.97 16.73 10.06
N HIS A 121 -6.65 16.99 8.95
CA HIS A 121 -8.10 17.13 8.78
C HIS A 121 -8.52 16.43 7.47
N PRO A 122 -9.80 16.01 7.32
CA PRO A 122 -10.24 15.38 6.09
C PRO A 122 -10.06 16.33 4.90
N SER A 123 -9.57 15.80 3.77
CA SER A 123 -9.51 16.57 2.53
C SER A 123 -10.87 16.56 1.84
N SER A 124 -11.27 17.68 1.25
CA SER A 124 -12.42 17.72 0.33
C SER A 124 -12.15 16.98 -0.99
N ILE A 125 -10.88 16.68 -1.30
CA ILE A 125 -10.46 15.99 -2.52
C ILE A 125 -10.12 14.54 -2.18
N ARG A 126 -11.00 13.62 -2.56
CA ARG A 126 -10.77 12.18 -2.43
C ARG A 126 -9.53 11.74 -3.21
N GLY A 127 -8.71 10.89 -2.60
CA GLY A 127 -7.50 10.32 -3.20
C GLY A 127 -6.23 11.18 -3.08
N LEU A 128 -6.36 12.44 -2.64
CA LEU A 128 -5.19 13.32 -2.47
C LEU A 128 -4.33 12.93 -1.26
N GLY A 129 -4.96 12.38 -0.22
CA GLY A 129 -4.31 12.03 1.04
C GLY A 129 -3.89 10.57 1.14
N ILE A 130 -3.28 10.22 2.28
CA ILE A 130 -3.11 8.82 2.68
C ILE A 130 -4.47 8.13 2.65
N THR A 131 -4.60 7.08 1.84
CA THR A 131 -5.87 6.43 1.55
C THR A 131 -5.79 4.94 1.86
N TRP A 132 -6.79 4.40 2.55
CA TRP A 132 -7.07 2.96 2.63
C TRP A 132 -8.57 2.71 2.58
N HIS A 133 -9.04 2.11 1.49
CA HIS A 133 -10.45 1.82 1.31
C HIS A 133 -10.86 0.57 2.09
N ILE A 134 -11.94 0.69 2.87
CA ILE A 134 -12.58 -0.44 3.55
C ILE A 134 -13.83 -0.80 2.76
N ASN A 135 -13.90 -2.04 2.27
CA ASN A 135 -15.02 -2.48 1.45
C ASN A 135 -16.36 -2.33 2.20
N GLY A 136 -17.35 -1.72 1.54
CA GLY A 136 -18.66 -1.40 2.15
C GLY A 136 -18.62 -0.24 3.15
N LYS A 137 -17.54 0.56 3.20
CA LYS A 137 -17.42 1.74 4.06
C LYS A 137 -16.74 2.89 3.32
N ASP A 138 -17.46 3.54 2.42
CA ASP A 138 -16.93 4.61 1.57
C ASP A 138 -16.37 5.81 2.36
N ASP A 139 -16.88 6.09 3.56
CA ASP A 139 -16.32 7.12 4.43
C ASP A 139 -14.87 6.85 4.87
N SER A 140 -14.36 5.63 4.68
CA SER A 140 -12.95 5.31 4.96
C SER A 140 -11.97 6.14 4.13
N TYR A 141 -12.39 6.70 3.00
CA TYR A 141 -11.59 7.63 2.21
C TYR A 141 -11.30 8.95 2.93
N ASN A 142 -12.08 9.28 3.95
CA ASN A 142 -11.93 10.49 4.75
C ASN A 142 -11.12 10.25 6.04
N TYR A 143 -10.61 9.03 6.24
CA TYR A 143 -9.86 8.69 7.44
C TYR A 143 -8.52 9.40 7.49
N ILE A 144 -8.21 9.90 8.68
CA ILE A 144 -6.92 10.52 8.98
C ILE A 144 -6.08 9.49 9.70
N TYR A 145 -4.84 9.31 9.26
CA TYR A 145 -3.90 8.41 9.89
C TYR A 145 -2.95 9.17 10.81
N GLU A 146 -2.83 8.69 12.05
CA GLU A 146 -1.80 9.12 13.00
C GLU A 146 -0.45 8.55 12.59
N SER A 147 -0.42 7.27 12.21
CA SER A 147 0.75 6.60 11.66
C SER A 147 0.35 5.55 10.61
N VAL A 148 1.25 5.36 9.64
CA VAL A 148 1.23 4.26 8.66
C VAL A 148 2.65 3.72 8.53
N GLU A 149 2.80 2.40 8.57
CA GLU A 149 4.10 1.75 8.44
C GLU A 149 4.00 0.54 7.49
N MET A 150 4.99 0.39 6.62
CA MET A 150 5.16 -0.79 5.75
C MET A 150 6.49 -1.45 6.12
N LYS A 151 6.43 -2.74 6.47
CA LYS A 151 7.57 -3.53 6.96
C LYS A 151 7.66 -4.81 6.14
N ILE A 152 8.86 -5.18 5.69
CA ILE A 152 9.09 -6.42 4.94
C ILE A 152 9.95 -7.39 5.75
N ARG A 153 9.73 -8.69 5.54
CA ARG A 153 10.53 -9.77 6.12
C ARG A 153 10.35 -11.03 5.27
N ASN A 154 11.30 -11.96 5.34
CA ASN A 154 11.11 -13.28 4.76
C ASN A 154 9.85 -13.95 5.34
N ASN A 155 9.07 -14.61 4.48
CA ASN A 155 7.80 -15.21 4.84
C ASN A 155 7.96 -16.46 5.73
N ASP A 156 9.05 -17.23 5.56
CA ASP A 156 9.39 -18.44 6.33
C ASP A 156 9.69 -18.16 7.81
N PHE A 157 10.23 -16.98 8.12
CA PHE A 157 10.41 -16.53 9.50
C PHE A 157 9.09 -16.05 10.16
N GLY A 158 8.06 -15.82 9.37
CA GLY A 158 6.81 -15.18 9.78
C GLY A 158 7.00 -13.73 10.26
N PHE A 159 5.92 -12.97 10.27
CA PHE A 159 5.82 -11.87 11.22
C PHE A 159 5.41 -12.48 12.56
N CYS A 160 6.11 -12.19 13.66
CA CYS A 160 5.69 -12.68 14.97
C CYS A 160 4.26 -12.17 15.24
N THR A 161 3.25 -13.03 15.07
CA THR A 161 1.83 -12.70 15.26
C THR A 161 1.39 -12.84 16.72
N GLY A 162 2.32 -13.12 17.63
CA GLY A 162 2.04 -13.13 19.07
C GLY A 162 1.23 -14.34 19.56
N ALA A 163 1.06 -15.41 18.77
CA ALA A 163 0.56 -16.67 19.28
C ALA A 163 1.11 -17.86 18.49
N PHE A 164 2.03 -18.61 19.10
CA PHE A 164 2.26 -20.00 18.71
C PHE A 164 0.97 -20.78 18.97
N LYS A 165 0.14 -21.00 17.94
CA LYS A 165 -0.88 -22.05 18.03
C LYS A 165 -0.16 -23.38 17.89
N TYR A 166 0.14 -24.00 19.04
CA TYR A 166 0.51 -25.41 19.08
C TYR A 166 -0.58 -26.21 18.36
N LYS A 167 -0.20 -26.94 17.30
CA LYS A 167 -1.01 -28.06 16.81
C LYS A 167 -0.97 -29.12 17.90
N GLN A 168 -2.10 -29.35 18.56
CA GLN A 168 -2.31 -30.61 19.28
C GLN A 168 -2.54 -31.69 18.22
N ASN A 169 -1.66 -32.68 18.19
CA ASN A 169 -1.92 -33.98 17.59
C ASN A 169 -2.64 -34.85 18.62
#